data_AF-A0A838SSX9-F1
#
_entry.id   AF-A0A838SSX9-F1
#
_cell.length_a   1.000
_cell.length_b   1.000
_cell.length_c   1.000
_cell.angle_alpha   90.00
_cell.angle_beta   90.00
_cell.angle_gamma   90.00
#
_symmetry.space_group_name_H-M   'P 1'
#
loop_
_entity.id
_entity.type
_entity.pdbx_description
1 polymer ?
#
loop_
_entity_poly.entity_id
_entity_poly.type
_entity_poly.pdbx_seq_one_letter_code
_entity_poly.pdbx_strand_id
1 'polypeptide(L)'
;MTAVENRLRAVGRREVDSEVVGAEVLAALRDLDRVAYLRFASVYKGFTSTDDFARELATLGDPGRDPNQHRSTQPNLGQPAGSRPGGRRSGQA
;
A
#
# COMPACT_ATOMS: atom_id res chain seq x y z
N MET A 1 13.54 19.47 15.43
CA MET A 1 12.32 18.98 16.10
C MET A 1 11.03 19.69 15.62
N THR A 2 11.08 20.62 14.65
CA THR A 2 9.93 21.46 14.22
C THR A 2 9.40 21.15 12.81
N ALA A 3 9.85 20.07 12.16
CA ALA A 3 9.53 19.78 10.75
C ALA A 3 8.02 19.61 10.48
N VAL A 4 7.30 18.99 11.43
CA VAL A 4 5.84 18.84 11.35
C VAL A 4 5.14 20.19 11.47
N GLU A 5 5.49 20.98 12.50
CA GLU A 5 4.92 22.32 12.70
C GLU A 5 5.15 23.24 11.50
N ASN A 6 6.35 23.21 10.92
CA ASN A 6 6.69 24.03 9.75
C ASN A 6 5.86 23.63 8.53
N ARG A 7 5.66 22.31 8.30
CA ARG A 7 4.79 21.83 7.21
C ARG A 7 3.34 22.25 7.42
N LEU A 8 2.80 22.06 8.63
CA LEU A 8 1.43 22.43 8.94
C LEU A 8 1.20 23.95 8.84
N ARG A 9 2.16 24.76 9.29
CA ARG A 9 2.09 26.22 9.16
C ARG A 9 2.11 26.67 7.70
N ALA A 10 2.87 25.99 6.84
CA ALA A 10 2.93 26.29 5.41
C ALA A 10 1.60 26.05 4.68
N VAL A 11 0.69 25.24 5.22
CA VAL A 11 -0.66 25.03 4.67
C VAL A 11 -1.55 26.28 4.82
N GLY A 12 -1.19 27.23 5.70
CA GLY A 12 -1.86 28.53 5.82
C GLY A 12 -3.28 28.48 6.40
N ARG A 13 -3.67 27.37 7.02
CA ARG A 13 -4.98 27.22 7.69
C ARG A 13 -4.93 27.73 9.12
N ARG A 14 -6.04 28.32 9.57
CA ARG A 14 -6.21 28.80 10.95
C ARG A 14 -6.39 27.65 11.94
N GLU A 15 -7.04 26.58 11.51
CA GLU A 15 -7.27 25.35 12.28
C GLU A 15 -6.86 24.15 11.43
N VAL A 16 -6.37 23.10 12.09
CA VAL A 16 -5.86 21.89 11.44
C VAL A 16 -6.49 20.69 12.13
N ASP A 17 -7.09 19.81 11.34
CA ASP A 17 -7.66 18.57 11.86
C ASP A 17 -6.58 17.68 12.47
N SER A 18 -6.86 17.09 13.63
CA SER A 18 -5.93 16.19 14.33
C SER A 18 -5.49 15.01 13.47
N GLU A 19 -6.34 14.57 12.54
CA GLU A 19 -6.02 13.51 11.58
C GLU A 19 -4.84 13.89 10.69
N VAL A 20 -4.80 15.13 10.21
CA VAL A 20 -3.71 15.67 9.39
C VAL A 20 -2.42 15.73 10.19
N VAL A 21 -2.50 16.18 11.45
CA VAL A 21 -1.33 16.22 12.34
C VAL A 21 -0.75 14.82 12.53
N GLY A 22 -1.59 13.83 12.84
CA GLY A 22 -1.15 12.46 13.02
C GLY A 22 -0.54 11.85 11.77
N ALA A 23 -1.08 12.16 10.58
CA ALA A 23 -0.51 11.72 9.30
C ALA A 23 0.88 12.32 9.06
N GLU A 24 1.07 13.62 9.32
CA GLU A 24 2.38 14.28 9.18
C GLU A 24 3.41 13.75 10.18
N VAL A 25 2.98 13.43 11.41
CA VAL A 25 3.84 12.80 12.42
C VAL A 25 4.26 11.40 11.96
N LEU A 26 3.33 10.58 11.45
CA LEU A 26 3.66 9.27 10.90
C LEU A 26 4.66 9.35 9.75
N ALA A 27 4.45 10.28 8.81
CA ALA A 27 5.38 10.49 7.69
C ALA A 27 6.78 10.87 8.20
N ALA A 28 6.87 11.81 9.13
CA ALA A 28 8.15 12.24 9.70
C ALA A 28 8.87 11.13 10.48
N LEU A 29 8.13 10.35 11.28
CA LEU A 29 8.71 9.26 12.08
C LEU A 29 9.18 8.09 11.20
N ARG A 30 8.53 7.83 10.07
CA ARG A 30 8.88 6.69 9.20
C ARG A 30 10.34 6.74 8.74
N ASP A 31 10.84 7.93 8.43
CA ASP A 31 12.21 8.14 7.97
C ASP A 31 13.18 8.38 9.14
N LEU A 32 12.70 8.98 10.23
CA LEU A 32 13.53 9.38 11.36
C LEU A 32 13.82 8.23 12.33
N ASP A 33 12.79 7.50 12.75
CA ASP A 33 12.89 6.42 13.73
C ASP A 33 11.73 5.43 13.56
N ARG A 34 12.07 4.24 13.05
CA ARG A 34 11.12 3.16 12.77
C ARG A 34 10.45 2.60 14.02
N VAL A 35 11.13 2.60 15.18
CA VAL A 35 10.57 2.10 16.44
C VAL A 35 9.57 3.11 16.98
N ALA A 36 9.90 4.40 16.94
CA ALA A 36 8.98 5.47 17.31
C ALA A 36 7.76 5.53 16.38
N TYR A 37 7.96 5.34 15.07
CA TYR A 37 6.88 5.19 14.10
C TYR A 37 5.90 4.10 14.51
N LEU A 38 6.39 2.89 14.79
CA LEU A 38 5.54 1.74 15.10
C LEU A 38 4.73 1.95 16.39
N ARG A 39 5.35 2.56 17.41
CA ARG A 39 4.69 2.91 18.69
C ARG A 39 3.57 3.93 18.50
N PHE A 40 3.79 4.91 17.63
CA PHE A 40 2.78 5.92 17.32
C PHE A 40 1.65 5.31 16.47
N ALA A 41 2.02 4.56 15.43
CA ALA A 41 1.09 3.91 14.52
C ALA A 41 0.14 2.96 15.25
N SER A 42 0.60 2.23 16.27
CA SER A 42 -0.27 1.29 17.00
C SER A 42 -1.44 1.98 17.70
N VAL A 43 -1.25 3.21 18.19
CA VAL A 43 -2.33 3.99 18.81
C VAL A 43 -3.15 4.69 17.73
N TYR A 44 -2.50 5.40 16.81
CA TYR A 44 -3.18 6.21 15.79
C TYR A 44 -4.05 5.36 14.84
N LYS A 45 -3.58 4.17 14.45
CA LYS A 45 -4.30 3.25 13.56
C LYS A 45 -5.16 2.21 14.32
N GLY A 46 -5.15 2.23 15.66
CA GLY A 46 -5.95 1.32 16.49
C GLY A 46 -5.56 -0.15 16.35
N PHE A 47 -4.28 -0.48 16.53
CA PHE A 47 -3.83 -1.87 16.52
C PHE A 47 -4.41 -2.62 17.73
N THR A 48 -4.90 -3.83 17.48
CA THR A 48 -5.53 -4.67 18.51
C THR A 48 -4.91 -6.06 18.58
N SER A 49 -4.12 -6.44 17.58
CA SER A 49 -3.54 -7.78 17.45
C SER A 49 -2.06 -7.75 17.06
N THR A 50 -1.35 -8.84 17.34
CA THR A 50 0.02 -9.04 16.88
C THR A 50 0.15 -9.04 15.35
N ASP A 51 -0.90 -9.46 14.66
CA ASP A 51 -0.98 -9.41 13.19
C ASP A 51 -0.96 -7.98 12.65
N ASP A 52 -1.58 -7.02 13.35
CA ASP A 52 -1.55 -5.61 12.94
C ASP A 52 -0.11 -5.08 12.94
N PHE A 53 0.66 -5.41 13.98
CA PHE A 53 2.08 -5.08 14.07
C PHE A 53 2.89 -5.77 12.98
N ALA A 54 2.67 -7.06 12.72
CA ALA A 54 3.40 -7.81 11.70
C ALA A 54 3.15 -7.23 10.30
N ARG A 55 1.89 -6.89 9.98
CA ARG A 55 1.52 -6.23 8.71
C ARG A 55 2.22 -4.89 8.57
N GLU A 56 2.20 -4.06 9.61
CA GLU A 56 2.84 -2.75 9.56
C GLU A 56 4.37 -2.86 9.45
N LEU A 57 4.99 -3.78 10.21
CA LEU A 57 6.43 -4.04 10.16
C LEU A 57 6.89 -4.49 8.77
N ALA A 58 6.08 -5.30 8.08
CA ALA A 58 6.35 -5.69 6.71
C ALA A 58 6.42 -4.48 5.74
N THR A 59 5.65 -3.42 5.99
CA THR A 59 5.71 -2.18 5.19
C THR A 59 6.94 -1.31 5.47
N LEU A 60 7.64 -1.57 6.59
CA LEU A 60 8.88 -0.89 6.97
C LEU A 60 10.12 -1.67 6.55
N GLY A 61 9.99 -3.01 6.45
CA GLY A 61 11.08 -3.92 6.12
C GLY A 61 11.45 -3.95 4.64
N ASP A 62 10.58 -3.47 3.75
CA ASP A 62 10.82 -3.47 2.31
C ASP A 62 10.82 -2.03 1.76
N PRO A 63 12.00 -1.42 1.53
CA PRO A 63 12.11 -0.08 0.95
C PRO A 63 11.58 0.03 -0.51
N GLY A 64 11.05 -1.04 -1.10
CA GLY A 64 10.53 -1.06 -2.48
C GLY A 64 9.10 -1.58 -2.66
N ARG A 65 8.36 -1.97 -1.60
CA ARG A 65 7.01 -2.55 -1.77
C ARG A 65 5.91 -1.55 -1.49
N ASP A 66 5.27 -1.12 -2.57
CA ASP A 66 4.01 -0.38 -2.51
C ASP A 66 2.91 -1.29 -1.93
N PRO A 67 2.26 -0.94 -0.80
CA PRO A 67 1.26 -1.77 -0.15
C PRO A 67 0.00 -1.99 -1.01
N ASN A 68 -0.15 -1.26 -2.12
CA ASN A 68 -1.34 -1.35 -2.99
C ASN A 68 -1.25 -2.43 -4.10
N GLN A 69 -0.15 -3.21 -4.19
CA GLN A 69 0.02 -4.18 -5.28
C GLN A 69 -0.71 -5.54 -5.11
N HIS A 70 -1.38 -5.79 -3.99
CA HIS A 70 -2.06 -7.08 -3.76
C HIS A 70 -3.45 -7.20 -4.39
N ARG A 71 -3.97 -6.19 -5.10
CA ARG A 71 -5.36 -6.22 -5.60
C ARG A 71 -5.55 -6.62 -7.08
N SER A 72 -4.49 -6.90 -7.85
CA SER A 72 -4.61 -7.01 -9.32
C SER A 72 -4.19 -8.33 -9.97
N THR A 73 -4.04 -9.43 -9.25
CA THR A 73 -3.80 -10.75 -9.90
C THR A 73 -4.73 -11.82 -9.36
N GLN A 74 -5.99 -11.76 -9.80
CA GLN A 74 -6.79 -12.96 -9.90
C GLN A 74 -6.51 -13.55 -11.29
N PRO A 75 -5.75 -14.66 -11.42
CA PRO A 75 -5.58 -15.30 -12.71
C PRO A 75 -6.91 -15.90 -13.14
N ASN A 76 -7.44 -15.42 -14.27
CA ASN A 76 -8.59 -16.01 -14.93
C ASN A 76 -8.19 -17.39 -15.48
N LEU A 77 -8.35 -18.44 -14.67
CA LEU A 77 -8.25 -19.82 -15.14
C LEU A 77 -9.56 -20.21 -15.82
N GLY A 78 -9.55 -20.39 -17.15
CA GLY A 78 -10.52 -21.27 -17.78
C GLY A 78 -11.01 -21.02 -19.21
N GLN A 79 -10.37 -20.22 -20.06
CA GLN A 79 -10.73 -20.19 -21.49
C GLN A 79 -9.65 -20.85 -22.37
N PRO A 80 -9.87 -22.05 -22.92
CA PRO A 80 -8.98 -22.58 -23.95
C PRO A 80 -9.25 -21.87 -25.28
N ALA A 81 -8.22 -21.17 -25.77
CA ALA A 81 -8.17 -20.54 -27.07
C ALA A 81 -7.95 -21.58 -28.19
N GLY A 82 -8.84 -21.58 -29.19
CA GLY A 82 -8.48 -21.72 -30.61
C GLY A 82 -8.20 -23.13 -31.16
N SER A 83 -9.26 -23.82 -31.62
CA SER A 83 -9.11 -24.83 -32.68
C SER A 83 -9.03 -24.12 -34.04
N ARG A 84 -7.86 -24.19 -34.69
CA ARG A 84 -7.58 -23.61 -36.01
C ARG A 84 -8.41 -24.30 -37.11
N PRO A 85 -8.90 -23.59 -38.14
CA PRO A 85 -9.51 -24.22 -39.30
C PRO A 85 -8.41 -24.63 -40.30
N GLY A 86 -8.19 -25.94 -40.45
CA GLY A 86 -7.35 -26.53 -41.50
C GLY A 86 -8.17 -26.84 -42.74
N GLY A 87 -7.75 -26.30 -43.89
CA GLY A 87 -8.52 -26.30 -45.14
C GLY A 87 -8.38 -27.53 -46.03
N ARG A 88 -9.46 -27.78 -46.78
CA ARG A 88 -9.60 -28.06 -48.22
C ARG A 88 -8.89 -29.27 -48.89
N ARG A 89 -9.71 -29.89 -49.79
CA ARG A 89 -9.43 -30.78 -50.95
C ARG A 89 -9.18 -32.24 -50.56
N SER A 90 -9.66 -33.27 -51.25
CA SER A 90 -10.32 -33.49 -52.56
C SER A 90 -10.78 -34.98 -52.53
N GLY A 91 -11.93 -35.41 -53.07
CA GLY A 91 -12.10 -35.78 -54.47
C GLY A 91 -11.39 -37.10 -54.85
N GLN A 92 -12.17 -38.11 -55.29
CA GLN A 92 -11.81 -39.42 -55.90
C GLN A 92 -11.59 -40.57 -54.90
N ALA A 93 -12.07 -41.80 -55.10
CA ALA A 93 -12.61 -42.52 -56.26
C ALA A 93 -13.73 -43.50 -55.84
#